data_AF-A0A2T4XA93-F1
#
_entry.id   AF-A0A2T4XA93-F1
#
_cell.length_a   1.000
_cell.length_b   1.000
_cell.length_c   1.000
_cell.angle_alpha   90.00
_cell.angle_beta   90.00
_cell.angle_gamma   90.00
#
_symmetry.space_group_name_H-M   'P 1'
#
loop_
_entity.id
_entity.type
_entity.pdbx_description
1 polymer ?
#
loop_
_entity_poly.entity_id
_entity_poly.type
_entity_poly.pdbx_seq_one_letter_code
_entity_poly.pdbx_strand_id
1 'polypeptide(L)'
;MDVDIVKAKIWDNSITFDEIDRLFGDPGIDKSETIIGLLYDSLLDKHGDAVEYLIYAAYKNGVSESYKDILCELLNVRETWQYKQEDIATLIGEIKSPDCVSCLYHLAEDYETSDIHSIPLKAMWSLRSIGNSEAIESLEKLSKSKDDRKAKIALDQLKHLKNSK
;
A
#
# COMPACT_ATOMS: atom_id res chain seq x y z
N MET A 1 19.85 10.04 12.88
CA MET A 1 19.46 8.64 13.13
C MET A 1 20.56 7.77 12.54
N ASP A 2 21.05 6.78 13.27
CA ASP A 2 21.99 5.80 12.73
C ASP A 2 21.18 4.71 12.01
N VAL A 3 21.26 4.70 10.67
CA VAL A 3 20.44 3.81 9.83
C VAL A 3 20.83 2.36 10.01
N ASP A 4 22.12 2.06 10.23
CA ASP A 4 22.59 0.69 10.38
C ASP A 4 22.07 0.08 11.69
N ILE A 5 22.05 0.86 12.78
CA ILE A 5 21.47 0.43 14.05
C ILE A 5 19.96 0.19 13.89
N VAL A 6 19.24 1.11 13.23
CA VAL A 6 17.79 0.95 13.03
C VAL A 6 17.48 -0.25 12.16
N LYS A 7 18.22 -0.47 11.07
CA LYS A 7 18.09 -1.63 10.20
C LYS A 7 18.32 -2.93 10.97
N ALA A 8 19.41 -3.02 11.74
CA ALA A 8 19.71 -4.19 12.55
C ALA A 8 18.54 -4.54 13.48
N LYS A 9 17.98 -3.53 14.16
CA LYS A 9 16.83 -3.72 15.05
C LYS A 9 15.53 -4.11 14.35
N ILE A 10 15.34 -3.66 13.10
CA ILE A 10 14.18 -4.06 12.28
C ILE A 10 14.34 -5.52 11.85
N TRP A 11 15.53 -5.93 11.37
CA TRP A 11 15.79 -7.28 10.88
C TRP A 11 15.83 -8.34 11.99
N ASP A 12 16.21 -7.97 13.21
CA ASP A 12 16.18 -8.89 14.36
C ASP A 12 14.88 -8.84 15.17
N ASN A 13 13.88 -8.07 14.70
CA ASN A 13 12.59 -7.85 15.36
C ASN A 13 12.71 -7.32 16.82
N SER A 14 13.80 -6.64 17.16
CA SER A 14 13.99 -6.01 18.49
C SER A 14 13.50 -4.56 18.55
N ILE A 15 13.13 -3.97 17.42
CA ILE A 15 12.52 -2.64 17.38
C ILE A 15 11.07 -2.69 17.87
N THR A 16 10.66 -1.68 18.64
CA THR A 16 9.26 -1.51 19.07
C THR A 16 8.54 -0.46 18.23
N PHE A 17 7.21 -0.52 18.15
CA PHE A 17 6.41 0.51 17.48
C PHE A 17 6.57 1.90 18.13
N ASP A 18 6.73 1.97 19.46
CA ASP A 18 7.03 3.23 20.16
C ASP A 18 8.38 3.83 19.72
N GLU A 19 9.37 2.98 19.44
CA GLU A 19 10.64 3.43 18.88
C GLU A 19 10.47 3.91 17.44
N ILE A 20 9.69 3.21 16.61
CA ILE A 20 9.37 3.67 15.25
C ILE A 20 8.67 5.02 15.30
N ASP A 21 7.72 5.22 16.20
CA ASP A 21 7.04 6.51 16.40
C ASP A 21 8.01 7.64 16.74
N ARG A 22 8.97 7.38 17.64
CA ARG A 22 10.01 8.38 17.99
C ARG A 22 10.98 8.65 16.84
N LEU A 23 11.32 7.64 16.06
CA LEU A 23 12.29 7.73 14.98
C LEU A 23 11.70 8.37 13.72
N PHE A 24 10.46 8.04 13.38
CA PHE A 24 9.85 8.38 12.09
C PHE A 24 8.61 9.28 12.20
N GLY A 25 8.02 9.46 13.38
CA GLY A 25 6.78 10.23 13.57
C GLY A 25 6.92 11.75 13.69
N ASP A 26 8.13 12.32 13.53
CA ASP A 26 8.32 13.78 13.52
C ASP A 26 7.99 14.36 12.13
N PRO A 27 6.88 15.11 11.97
CA PRO A 27 6.46 15.66 10.69
C PRO A 27 7.38 16.78 10.17
N GLY A 28 8.28 17.32 11.00
CA GLY A 28 9.24 18.33 10.60
C GLY A 28 10.47 17.79 9.87
N ILE A 29 10.64 16.46 9.84
CA ILE A 29 11.81 15.80 9.26
C ILE A 29 11.36 14.66 8.35
N ASP A 30 11.47 14.89 7.04
CA ASP A 30 11.20 13.86 6.04
C ASP A 30 12.31 12.80 6.03
N LYS A 31 11.92 11.53 6.27
CA LYS A 31 12.81 10.35 6.27
C LYS A 31 12.42 9.37 5.15
N SER A 32 11.69 9.83 4.15
CA SER A 32 11.19 8.99 3.06
C SER A 32 12.32 8.25 2.34
N GLU A 33 13.42 8.92 2.00
CA GLU A 33 14.56 8.28 1.33
C GLU A 33 15.13 7.11 2.15
N THR A 34 15.24 7.27 3.47
CA THR A 34 15.70 6.19 4.35
C THR A 34 14.72 5.03 4.40
N ILE A 35 13.43 5.30 4.56
CA ILE A 35 12.41 4.25 4.63
C ILE A 35 12.33 3.49 3.29
N ILE A 36 12.36 4.22 2.17
CA ILE A 36 12.37 3.64 0.82
C ILE A 36 13.59 2.74 0.62
N GLY A 37 14.79 3.19 1.02
CA GLY A 37 16.00 2.37 0.93
C GLY A 37 15.90 1.07 1.74
N LEU A 38 15.36 1.14 2.97
CA LEU A 38 15.15 -0.05 3.80
C LEU A 38 14.05 -0.97 3.23
N LEU A 39 13.01 -0.42 2.60
CA LEU A 39 12.00 -1.22 1.92
C LEU A 39 12.61 -1.97 0.72
N TYR A 40 13.48 -1.34 -0.06
CA TYR A 40 14.26 -2.02 -1.11
C TYR A 40 15.13 -3.14 -0.54
N ASP A 41 15.83 -2.90 0.57
CA ASP A 41 16.62 -3.95 1.23
C ASP A 41 15.74 -5.13 1.66
N SER A 42 14.57 -4.87 2.23
CA SER A 42 13.63 -5.94 2.63
C SER A 42 13.05 -6.72 1.44
N LEU A 43 12.89 -6.10 0.27
CA LEU A 43 12.54 -6.80 -0.97
C LEU A 43 13.65 -7.77 -1.39
N LEU A 44 14.91 -7.30 -1.38
CA LEU A 44 16.06 -8.11 -1.76
C LEU A 44 16.25 -9.31 -0.81
N ASP A 45 16.08 -9.08 0.48
CA ASP A 45 16.22 -10.09 1.53
C ASP A 45 14.97 -10.97 1.70
N LYS A 46 13.86 -10.63 1.04
CA LYS A 46 12.53 -11.26 1.23
C LYS A 46 12.07 -11.25 2.69
N HIS A 47 12.26 -10.12 3.36
CA HIS A 47 12.07 -9.99 4.81
C HIS A 47 10.69 -9.40 5.17
N GLY A 48 9.70 -10.27 5.34
CA GLY A 48 8.30 -9.89 5.61
C GLY A 48 8.10 -8.98 6.83
N ASP A 49 8.69 -9.35 7.96
CA ASP A 49 8.56 -8.58 9.21
C ASP A 49 9.16 -7.16 9.08
N ALA A 50 10.23 -7.02 8.28
CA ALA A 50 10.84 -5.74 8.03
C ALA A 50 9.90 -4.85 7.20
N VAL A 51 9.25 -5.42 6.17
CA VAL A 51 8.19 -4.72 5.43
C VAL A 51 7.08 -4.26 6.38
N GLU A 52 6.65 -5.09 7.35
CA GLU A 52 5.65 -4.66 8.33
C GLU A 52 6.07 -3.41 9.11
N TYR A 53 7.24 -3.43 9.73
CA TYR A 53 7.74 -2.29 10.50
C TYR A 53 7.94 -1.05 9.61
N LEU A 54 8.42 -1.23 8.39
CA LEU A 54 8.71 -0.14 7.47
C LEU A 54 7.46 0.47 6.82
N ILE A 55 6.41 -0.32 6.59
CA ILE A 55 5.09 0.20 6.19
C ILE A 55 4.48 1.04 7.32
N TYR A 56 4.62 0.60 8.57
CA TYR A 56 4.23 1.43 9.72
C TYR A 56 5.08 2.71 9.83
N ALA A 57 6.40 2.63 9.61
CA ALA A 57 7.28 3.78 9.59
C ALA A 57 6.91 4.78 8.47
N ALA A 58 6.60 4.29 7.26
CA ALA A 58 6.13 5.11 6.15
C ALA A 58 4.83 5.86 6.50
N TYR A 59 3.88 5.18 7.14
CA TYR A 59 2.66 5.82 7.63
C TYR A 59 2.96 6.93 8.64
N LYS A 60 3.86 6.69 9.60
CA LYS A 60 4.23 7.67 10.63
C LYS A 60 5.00 8.87 10.09
N ASN A 61 5.86 8.63 9.10
CA ASN A 61 6.59 9.69 8.41
C ASN A 61 5.67 10.56 7.55
N GLY A 62 4.51 10.05 7.16
CA GLY A 62 3.65 10.64 6.15
C GLY A 62 4.08 10.19 4.76
N VAL A 63 3.18 9.47 4.07
CA VAL A 63 3.43 9.00 2.71
C VAL A 63 3.29 10.13 1.71
N SER A 64 4.12 10.09 0.68
CA SER A 64 4.15 11.07 -0.41
C SER A 64 4.45 10.37 -1.74
N GLU A 65 4.45 11.12 -2.83
CA GLU A 65 4.73 10.62 -4.18
C GLU A 65 6.05 9.84 -4.28
N SER A 66 7.04 10.12 -3.42
CA SER A 66 8.35 9.44 -3.44
C SER A 66 8.24 7.94 -3.16
N TYR A 67 7.20 7.49 -2.45
CA TYR A 67 7.03 6.08 -2.10
C TYR A 67 6.41 5.25 -3.23
N LYS A 68 5.91 5.88 -4.30
CA LYS A 68 5.05 5.19 -5.26
C LYS A 68 5.72 3.96 -5.87
N ASP A 69 6.98 4.08 -6.28
CA ASP A 69 7.68 3.03 -7.03
C ASP A 69 7.87 1.80 -6.14
N ILE A 70 8.44 2.00 -4.94
CA ILE A 70 8.67 0.92 -3.98
C ILE A 70 7.36 0.26 -3.49
N LEU A 71 6.30 1.04 -3.27
CA LEU A 71 5.01 0.49 -2.87
C LEU A 71 4.36 -0.31 -4.00
N CYS A 72 4.48 0.14 -5.26
CA CYS A 72 4.03 -0.62 -6.42
C CYS A 72 4.82 -1.92 -6.59
N GLU A 73 6.14 -1.90 -6.39
CA GLU A 73 6.98 -3.10 -6.41
C GLU A 73 6.55 -4.11 -5.33
N LEU A 74 6.33 -3.65 -4.09
CA LEU A 74 5.84 -4.49 -3.00
C LEU A 74 4.46 -5.08 -3.29
N LEU A 75 3.55 -4.32 -3.91
CA LEU A 75 2.24 -4.85 -4.33
C LEU A 75 2.34 -5.95 -5.38
N ASN A 76 3.44 -6.04 -6.13
CA ASN A 76 3.64 -7.09 -7.14
C ASN A 76 4.20 -8.39 -6.54
N VAL A 77 4.59 -8.39 -5.26
CA VAL A 77 5.02 -9.61 -4.57
C VAL A 77 3.81 -10.53 -4.35
N ARG A 78 3.90 -11.76 -4.86
CA ARG A 78 2.88 -12.82 -4.69
C ARG A 78 3.37 -13.95 -3.78
N GLU A 79 4.56 -13.82 -3.21
CA GLU A 79 5.15 -14.82 -2.32
C GLU A 79 4.64 -14.66 -0.89
N THR A 80 4.56 -15.77 -0.15
CA THR A 80 3.95 -15.83 1.19
C THR A 80 4.74 -15.10 2.27
N TRP A 81 5.98 -14.70 1.99
CA TRP A 81 6.78 -13.92 2.92
C TRP A 81 6.23 -12.49 3.10
N GLN A 82 5.42 -11.99 2.15
CA GLN A 82 4.84 -10.65 2.20
C GLN A 82 3.30 -10.73 2.29
N TYR A 83 2.73 -10.10 3.33
CA TYR A 83 1.28 -10.15 3.61
C TYR A 83 0.64 -8.77 3.87
N LYS A 84 1.36 -7.68 3.60
CA LYS A 84 0.92 -6.29 3.86
C LYS A 84 0.24 -5.63 2.65
N GLN A 85 -0.25 -6.40 1.67
CA GLN A 85 -0.85 -5.84 0.45
C GLN A 85 -2.02 -4.89 0.75
N GLU A 86 -2.82 -5.16 1.79
CA GLU A 86 -3.92 -4.29 2.22
C GLU A 86 -3.44 -2.90 2.70
N ASP A 87 -2.41 -2.90 3.54
CA ASP A 87 -1.84 -1.68 4.11
C ASP A 87 -1.14 -0.87 3.01
N ILE A 88 -0.35 -1.55 2.17
CA ILE A 88 0.33 -0.91 1.03
C ILE A 88 -0.68 -0.29 0.05
N ALA A 89 -1.75 -1.02 -0.30
CA ALA A 89 -2.80 -0.48 -1.16
C ALA A 89 -3.45 0.78 -0.53
N THR A 90 -3.66 0.77 0.78
CA THR A 90 -4.20 1.92 1.53
C THR A 90 -3.25 3.13 1.42
N LEU A 91 -1.95 2.94 1.66
CA LEU A 91 -0.95 4.01 1.54
C LEU A 91 -0.90 4.60 0.13
N ILE A 92 -0.94 3.78 -0.91
CA ILE A 92 -1.02 4.26 -2.30
C ILE A 92 -2.28 5.13 -2.52
N GLY A 93 -3.42 4.75 -1.92
CA GLY A 93 -4.65 5.52 -1.97
C GLY A 93 -4.56 6.89 -1.29
N GLU A 94 -3.69 7.04 -0.28
CA GLU A 94 -3.39 8.32 0.36
C GLU A 94 -2.50 9.21 -0.52
N ILE A 95 -1.51 8.61 -1.20
CA ILE A 95 -0.63 9.30 -2.17
C ILE A 95 -1.43 9.84 -3.35
N LYS A 96 -2.44 9.08 -3.83
CA LYS A 96 -3.29 9.42 -4.97
C LYS A 96 -2.54 9.61 -6.30
N SER A 97 -1.38 8.97 -6.47
CA SER A 97 -0.63 9.02 -7.72
C SER A 97 -1.39 8.31 -8.84
N PRO A 98 -1.63 8.97 -10.00
CA PRO A 98 -2.15 8.33 -11.21
C PRO A 98 -1.34 7.13 -11.67
N ASP A 99 -0.03 7.14 -11.45
CA ASP A 99 0.88 6.09 -11.94
C ASP A 99 0.66 4.74 -11.23
N CYS A 100 -0.01 4.74 -10.08
CA CYS A 100 -0.32 3.54 -9.33
C CYS A 100 -1.65 2.85 -9.74
N VAL A 101 -2.38 3.40 -10.73
CA VAL A 101 -3.68 2.82 -11.12
C VAL A 101 -3.53 1.38 -11.62
N SER A 102 -2.54 1.10 -12.45
CA SER A 102 -2.32 -0.24 -13.00
C SER A 102 -2.02 -1.28 -11.91
N CYS A 103 -1.14 -0.97 -10.94
CA CYS A 103 -0.81 -1.93 -9.88
C CYS A 103 -2.02 -2.21 -8.96
N LEU A 104 -2.83 -1.18 -8.65
CA LEU A 104 -4.06 -1.36 -7.87
C LEU A 104 -5.12 -2.15 -8.63
N TYR A 105 -5.27 -1.93 -9.94
CA TYR A 105 -6.17 -2.72 -10.78
C TYR A 105 -5.79 -4.21 -10.74
N HIS A 106 -4.52 -4.54 -11.00
CA HIS A 106 -4.04 -5.92 -10.95
C HIS A 106 -4.18 -6.54 -9.56
N LEU A 107 -3.90 -5.78 -8.50
CA LEU A 107 -4.10 -6.25 -7.13
C LEU A 107 -5.57 -6.62 -6.87
N ALA A 108 -6.52 -5.82 -7.35
CA ALA A 108 -7.95 -6.10 -7.22
C ALA A 108 -8.42 -7.28 -8.07
N GLU A 109 -7.83 -7.46 -9.25
CA GLU A 109 -8.15 -8.52 -10.20
C GLU A 109 -7.61 -9.88 -9.73
N ASP A 110 -6.36 -9.92 -9.29
CA ASP A 110 -5.63 -11.16 -8.97
C ASP A 110 -6.09 -11.82 -7.68
N TYR A 111 -6.36 -11.03 -6.63
CA TYR A 111 -6.69 -11.57 -5.31
C TYR A 111 -8.17 -11.92 -5.19
N GLU A 112 -8.49 -13.05 -4.57
CA GLU A 112 -9.87 -13.37 -4.21
C GLU A 112 -10.37 -12.42 -3.11
N THR A 113 -11.67 -12.15 -3.12
CA THR A 113 -12.30 -11.42 -2.01
C THR A 113 -12.45 -12.33 -0.80
N SER A 114 -12.15 -11.86 0.40
CA SER A 114 -12.44 -12.58 1.64
C SER A 114 -13.20 -11.71 2.65
N ASP A 115 -13.83 -12.34 3.65
CA ASP A 115 -14.58 -11.68 4.70
C ASP A 115 -13.71 -11.13 5.84
N ILE A 116 -12.47 -11.59 5.96
CA ILE A 116 -11.55 -11.20 7.04
C ILE A 116 -10.63 -10.09 6.55
N HIS A 117 -9.86 -10.40 5.50
CA HIS A 117 -8.97 -9.49 4.79
C HIS A 117 -9.41 -9.45 3.33
N SER A 118 -9.72 -8.27 2.81
CA SER A 118 -10.12 -8.06 1.42
C SER A 118 -9.17 -7.08 0.73
N ILE A 119 -8.06 -7.63 0.23
CA ILE A 119 -7.11 -6.94 -0.64
C ILE A 119 -7.83 -6.25 -1.82
N PRO A 120 -8.78 -6.89 -2.54
CA PRO A 120 -9.50 -6.22 -3.61
C PRO A 120 -10.33 -5.01 -3.14
N LEU A 121 -10.89 -5.06 -1.93
CA LEU A 121 -11.63 -3.93 -1.37
C LEU A 121 -10.72 -2.72 -1.16
N LYS A 122 -9.55 -2.92 -0.56
CA LYS A 122 -8.57 -1.85 -0.33
C LYS A 122 -8.05 -1.28 -1.63
N ALA A 123 -7.72 -2.13 -2.59
CA ALA A 123 -7.31 -1.71 -3.93
C ALA A 123 -8.36 -0.83 -4.61
N MET A 124 -9.63 -1.23 -4.60
CA MET A 124 -10.72 -0.46 -5.21
C MET A 124 -11.04 0.84 -4.44
N TRP A 125 -10.87 0.88 -3.12
CA TRP A 125 -10.94 2.12 -2.34
C TRP A 125 -9.83 3.11 -2.74
N SER A 126 -8.64 2.61 -3.03
CA SER A 126 -7.51 3.42 -3.47
C SER A 126 -7.70 3.92 -4.90
N LEU A 127 -8.18 3.07 -5.82
CA LEU A 127 -8.60 3.51 -7.17
C LEU A 127 -9.64 4.64 -7.10
N ARG A 128 -10.65 4.49 -6.23
CA ARG A 128 -11.64 5.55 -5.98
C ARG A 128 -10.99 6.84 -5.46
N SER A 129 -10.00 6.72 -4.59
CA SER A 129 -9.31 7.87 -3.98
C SER A 129 -8.43 8.62 -4.98
N ILE A 130 -7.83 7.92 -5.95
CA ILE A 130 -7.13 8.51 -7.10
C ILE A 130 -8.13 9.24 -8.02
N GLY A 131 -9.22 8.56 -8.41
CA GLY A 131 -10.39 9.18 -9.03
C GLY A 131 -10.19 9.85 -10.41
N ASN A 132 -9.04 9.68 -11.04
CA ASN A 132 -8.80 10.11 -12.43
C ASN A 132 -9.57 9.21 -13.43
N SER A 133 -9.53 9.55 -14.71
CA SER A 133 -10.24 8.78 -15.75
C SER A 133 -9.80 7.31 -15.80
N GLU A 134 -8.51 7.04 -15.67
CA GLU A 134 -7.97 5.68 -15.72
C GLU A 134 -8.42 4.83 -14.51
N ALA A 135 -8.47 5.42 -13.33
CA ALA A 135 -8.95 4.75 -12.12
C ALA A 135 -10.46 4.45 -12.21
N ILE A 136 -11.24 5.38 -12.77
CA ILE A 136 -12.66 5.19 -13.04
C ILE A 136 -12.86 4.06 -14.06
N GLU A 137 -12.12 4.07 -15.17
CA GLU A 137 -12.18 2.98 -16.17
C GLU A 137 -11.80 1.62 -15.57
N SER A 138 -10.82 1.59 -14.68
CA SER A 138 -10.42 0.39 -13.94
C SER A 138 -11.55 -0.14 -13.05
N LEU A 139 -12.22 0.75 -12.31
CA LEU A 139 -13.41 0.38 -11.54
C LEU A 139 -14.58 -0.07 -12.43
N GLU A 140 -14.77 0.54 -13.60
CA GLU A 140 -15.78 0.11 -14.56
C GLU A 140 -15.49 -1.28 -15.16
N LYS A 141 -14.22 -1.61 -15.40
CA LYS A 141 -13.80 -2.98 -15.79
C LYS A 141 -14.09 -3.97 -14.67
N LEU A 142 -13.66 -3.67 -13.44
CA LEU A 142 -13.88 -4.52 -12.27
C LEU A 142 -15.38 -4.71 -11.96
N SER A 143 -16.23 -3.72 -12.26
CA SER A 143 -17.69 -3.82 -12.12
C SER A 143 -18.35 -4.87 -13.02
N LYS A 144 -17.61 -5.36 -14.03
CA LYS A 144 -18.03 -6.40 -14.97
C LYS A 144 -17.33 -7.74 -14.68
N SER A 145 -16.66 -7.86 -13.53
CA SER A 145 -16.03 -9.11 -13.10
C SER A 145 -17.06 -10.25 -13.02
N LYS A 146 -16.61 -11.47 -13.30
CA LYS A 146 -17.41 -12.69 -13.08
C LYS A 146 -17.57 -13.03 -11.59
N ASP A 147 -16.71 -12.46 -10.75
CA ASP A 147 -16.84 -12.51 -9.30
C ASP A 147 -17.84 -11.43 -8.87
N ASP A 148 -19.04 -11.87 -8.47
CA ASP A 148 -20.14 -11.00 -8.05
C ASP A 148 -19.75 -10.07 -6.89
N ARG A 149 -18.86 -10.53 -6.00
CA ARG A 149 -18.41 -9.72 -4.86
C ARG A 149 -17.46 -8.62 -5.33
N LYS A 150 -16.50 -8.93 -6.21
CA LYS A 150 -15.64 -7.90 -6.84
C LYS A 150 -16.48 -6.89 -7.64
N ALA A 151 -17.41 -7.38 -8.45
CA ALA A 151 -18.29 -6.54 -9.25
C ALA A 151 -19.11 -5.58 -8.37
N LYS A 152 -19.68 -6.09 -7.26
CA LYS A 152 -20.43 -5.28 -6.30
C LYS A 152 -19.55 -4.21 -5.63
N ILE A 153 -18.35 -4.57 -5.16
CA ILE A 153 -17.42 -3.62 -4.54
C ILE A 153 -17.11 -2.47 -5.50
N ALA A 154 -16.78 -2.78 -6.75
CA ALA A 154 -16.46 -1.80 -7.78
C ALA A 154 -17.65 -0.86 -8.08
N LEU A 155 -18.86 -1.42 -8.22
CA LEU A 155 -20.10 -0.63 -8.41
C LEU A 155 -20.34 0.33 -7.23
N ASP A 156 -20.11 -0.12 -6.00
CA ASP A 156 -20.26 0.74 -4.84
C ASP A 156 -19.26 1.89 -4.86
N GLN A 157 -18.00 1.64 -5.27
CA GLN A 157 -17.00 2.71 -5.40
C GLN A 157 -17.36 3.74 -6.47
N LEU A 158 -17.90 3.28 -7.61
CA LEU A 158 -18.41 4.17 -8.66
C LEU A 158 -19.61 5.01 -8.20
N LYS A 159 -20.51 4.44 -7.39
CA LYS A 159 -21.62 5.22 -6.78
C LYS A 159 -21.10 6.28 -5.84
N HIS A 160 -20.10 5.96 -5.00
CA HIS A 160 -19.47 6.95 -4.12
C HIS A 160 -18.92 8.14 -4.91
N LEU A 161 -18.18 7.90 -6.01
CA LEU A 161 -17.67 8.98 -6.86
C LEU A 161 -18.75 9.87 -7.47
N LYS A 162 -19.92 9.30 -7.82
CA LYS A 162 -21.05 10.08 -8.34
C LYS A 162 -21.72 10.94 -7.28
N ASN A 163 -21.75 10.46 -6.03
CA ASN A 163 -22.38 11.17 -4.91
C ASN A 163 -21.47 12.22 -4.26
N SER A 164 -20.17 12.20 -4.56
CA SER A 164 -19.18 13.16 -4.08
C SER A 164 -18.93 14.35 -5.02
N LYS A 165 -19.65 14.42 -6.14
CA LYS A 165 -19.66 15.55 -7.08
C LYS A 165 -20.89 16.42 -6.85
#